data_AF-A0A6V7I8D7-F1
#
_entry.id   AF-A0A6V7I8D7-F1
#
_cell.length_a   1.000
_cell.length_b   1.000
_cell.length_c   1.000
_cell.angle_alpha   90.00
_cell.angle_beta   90.00
_cell.angle_gamma   90.00
#
_symmetry.space_group_name_H-M   'P 1'
#
loop_
_entity.id
_entity.type
_entity.pdbx_description
1 polymer ?
#
loop_
_entity_poly.entity_id
_entity_poly.type
_entity_poly.pdbx_seq_one_letter_code
_entity_poly.pdbx_strand_id
1 'polypeptide(L)'
;GDTFSDFETMTNRLVEEILHHIETSGLNPTKISFIGHSLGTIIVRSALTRPQLRPLLSRLHTFLSLSGPHLGTLYNTSGLVNA
;
A
#
# COMPACT_ATOMS: atom_id res chain seq x y z
N GLY A 1 -16.47 8.11 -8.47
CA GLY A 1 -17.03 7.33 -7.35
C GLY A 1 -16.25 6.06 -7.12
N ASP A 2 -15.99 5.29 -8.16
CA ASP A 2 -15.53 3.89 -8.03
C ASP A 2 -14.03 3.71 -7.76
N THR A 3 -13.17 4.63 -8.21
CA THR A 3 -11.72 4.49 -8.07
C THR A 3 -11.26 4.53 -6.60
N PHE A 4 -11.88 5.36 -5.76
CA PHE A 4 -11.53 5.44 -4.34
C PHE A 4 -11.92 4.17 -3.58
N SER A 5 -13.07 3.60 -3.93
CA SER A 5 -13.51 2.29 -3.40
C SER A 5 -12.53 1.18 -3.76
N ASP A 6 -11.92 1.25 -4.94
CA ASP A 6 -10.89 0.29 -5.38
C ASP A 6 -9.59 0.42 -4.55
N PHE A 7 -9.14 1.65 -4.27
CA PHE A 7 -7.97 1.87 -3.40
C PHE A 7 -8.16 1.40 -1.97
N GLU A 8 -9.33 1.65 -1.39
CA GLU A 8 -9.65 1.16 -0.05
C GLU A 8 -9.69 -0.36 -0.03
N THR A 9 -10.31 -0.98 -1.03
CA THR A 9 -10.35 -2.44 -1.18
C THR A 9 -8.96 -3.04 -1.31
N MET A 10 -8.11 -2.51 -2.19
CA MET A 10 -6.72 -2.96 -2.34
C MET A 10 -5.90 -2.78 -1.07
N THR A 11 -6.12 -1.67 -0.34
CA THR A 11 -5.47 -1.44 0.96
C THR A 11 -5.87 -2.53 1.97
N ASN A 12 -7.17 -2.81 2.08
CA ASN A 12 -7.69 -3.77 3.05
C ASN A 12 -7.21 -5.18 2.73
N ARG A 13 -7.21 -5.58 1.45
CA ARG A 13 -6.65 -6.86 1.02
C ARG A 13 -5.17 -6.99 1.37
N LEU A 14 -4.36 -5.97 1.11
CA LEU A 14 -2.94 -6.02 1.46
C LEU A 14 -2.72 -6.16 2.98
N VAL A 15 -3.52 -5.48 3.79
CA VAL A 15 -3.46 -5.63 5.26
C VAL A 15 -3.78 -7.06 5.68
N GLU A 16 -4.86 -7.62 5.14
CA GLU A 16 -5.26 -9.02 5.41
C GLU A 16 -4.18 -10.00 4.98
N GLU A 17 -3.62 -9.85 3.79
CA GLU A 17 -2.55 -10.70 3.27
C GLU A 17 -1.29 -10.67 4.15
N ILE A 18 -0.86 -9.48 4.60
CA ILE A 18 0.31 -9.34 5.49
C ILE A 18 0.06 -10.08 6.81
N LEU A 19 -1.10 -9.86 7.43
CA LEU A 19 -1.43 -10.47 8.73
C LEU A 19 -1.59 -11.98 8.60
N HIS A 20 -2.31 -12.43 7.58
CA HIS A 20 -2.49 -13.84 7.28
C HIS A 20 -1.15 -14.54 7.04
N HIS A 21 -0.23 -13.91 6.29
CA HIS A 21 1.09 -14.47 6.05
C HIS A 21 1.90 -14.61 7.34
N ILE A 22 1.88 -13.60 8.22
CA ILE A 22 2.57 -13.65 9.52
C ILE A 22 2.00 -14.78 10.39
N GLU A 23 0.68 -14.88 10.47
CA GLU A 23 -0.02 -15.87 11.29
C GLU A 23 0.20 -17.30 10.78
N THR A 24 -0.10 -17.56 9.51
CA THR A 24 0.00 -18.91 8.92
C THR A 24 1.42 -19.43 8.81
N SER A 25 2.39 -18.53 8.66
CA SER A 25 3.81 -18.88 8.63
C SER A 25 4.43 -18.96 10.02
N GLY A 26 3.67 -18.67 11.09
CA GLY A 26 4.17 -18.67 12.48
C GLY A 26 5.30 -17.67 12.72
N LEU A 27 5.32 -16.57 11.97
CA LEU A 27 6.41 -15.60 12.00
C LEU A 27 6.26 -14.64 13.18
N ASN A 28 7.37 -14.32 13.83
CA ASN A 28 7.48 -13.15 14.69
C ASN A 28 8.58 -12.23 14.16
N PRO A 29 8.33 -11.50 13.06
CA PRO A 29 9.36 -10.70 12.42
C PRO A 29 9.85 -9.62 13.40
N THR A 30 11.16 -9.43 13.49
CA THR A 30 11.76 -8.32 14.27
C THR A 30 12.07 -7.11 13.40
N LYS A 31 12.13 -7.31 12.08
CA LYS A 31 12.30 -6.27 11.06
C LYS A 31 11.39 -6.54 9.88
N ILE A 32 10.70 -5.50 9.42
CA ILE A 32 9.82 -5.53 8.26
C ILE A 32 10.25 -4.42 7.32
N SER A 33 10.33 -4.71 6.03
CA SER A 33 10.58 -3.71 4.99
C SER A 33 9.63 -3.90 3.83
N PHE A 34 9.17 -2.80 3.26
CA PHE A 34 8.29 -2.81 2.09
C PHE A 34 8.99 -2.20 0.89
N ILE A 35 8.78 -2.81 -0.28
CA ILE A 35 9.15 -2.22 -1.57
C ILE A 35 7.85 -2.04 -2.35
N GLY A 36 7.46 -0.79 -2.58
CA GLY A 36 6.32 -0.45 -3.42
C GLY A 36 6.81 -0.01 -4.80
N HIS A 37 6.13 -0.43 -5.86
CA HIS A 37 6.35 0.06 -7.22
C HIS A 37 5.07 0.67 -7.78
N SER A 38 5.16 1.82 -8.46
CA SER A 38 4.03 2.50 -9.08
C SER A 38 2.88 2.68 -8.08
N LEU A 39 1.66 2.24 -8.40
CA LEU A 39 0.49 2.30 -7.53
C LEU A 39 0.68 1.60 -6.18
N GLY A 40 1.47 0.51 -6.16
CA GLY A 40 1.75 -0.25 -4.93
C GLY A 40 2.41 0.60 -3.85
N THR A 41 3.06 1.70 -4.22
CA THR A 41 3.62 2.65 -3.25
C THR A 41 2.55 3.36 -2.43
N ILE A 42 1.43 3.73 -3.04
CA ILE A 42 0.30 4.36 -2.37
C ILE A 42 -0.45 3.34 -1.54
N ILE A 43 -0.63 2.13 -2.07
CA ILE A 43 -1.30 1.05 -1.36
C ILE A 43 -0.53 0.66 -0.10
N VAL A 44 0.81 0.51 -0.17
CA VAL A 44 1.65 0.24 1.01
C VAL A 44 1.56 1.39 2.02
N ARG A 45 1.68 2.65 1.57
CA ARG A 45 1.54 3.81 2.48
C ARG A 45 0.20 3.81 3.18
N SER A 46 -0.87 3.55 2.45
CA SER A 46 -2.24 3.45 2.98
C SER A 46 -2.34 2.32 4.01
N ALA A 47 -1.81 1.13 3.69
CA ALA A 47 -1.83 -0.02 4.59
C ALA A 47 -1.08 0.26 5.91
N LEU A 48 0.07 0.93 5.86
CA LEU A 48 0.85 1.30 7.05
C LEU A 48 0.11 2.27 7.99
N THR A 49 -0.92 2.97 7.52
CA THR A 49 -1.78 3.82 8.38
C THR A 49 -2.94 3.05 9.02
N ARG A 50 -3.20 1.80 8.61
CA ARG A 50 -4.31 1.01 9.11
C ARG A 50 -4.04 0.55 10.56
N PRO A 51 -5.00 0.67 11.48
CA PRO A 51 -4.80 0.29 12.89
C PRO A 51 -4.28 -1.13 13.10
N GLN A 52 -4.66 -2.06 12.23
CA GLN A 52 -4.28 -3.46 12.29
C GLN A 52 -2.77 -3.68 12.11
N LEU A 53 -2.09 -2.82 11.34
CA LEU A 53 -0.64 -2.88 11.15
C LEU A 53 0.15 -2.06 12.18
N ARG A 54 -0.53 -1.33 13.08
CA ARG A 54 0.14 -0.51 14.12
C ARG A 54 1.17 -1.29 14.96
N PRO A 55 0.94 -2.56 15.36
CA PRO A 55 1.94 -3.36 16.08
C PRO A 55 3.18 -3.74 15.24
N LEU A 56 3.11 -3.59 13.92
CA LEU A 56 4.24 -3.84 13.01
C LEU A 56 5.10 -2.58 12.82
N LEU A 57 4.56 -1.38 13.10
CA LEU A 57 5.24 -0.10 12.83
C LEU A 57 6.53 0.08 13.65
N SER A 58 6.59 -0.41 14.89
CA SER A 58 7.82 -0.37 15.70
C SER A 58 8.95 -1.22 15.11
N ARG A 59 8.63 -2.12 14.17
CA ARG A 59 9.54 -3.03 13.49
C ARG A 59 9.73 -2.68 12.02
N LEU A 60 9.09 -1.61 11.54
CA LEU A 60 9.24 -1.13 10.18
C LEU A 60 10.60 -0.45 10.04
N HIS A 61 11.49 -1.06 9.25
CA HIS A 61 12.84 -0.57 9.03
C HIS A 61 12.95 0.31 7.79
N THR A 62 12.38 -0.15 6.69
CA THR A 62 12.50 0.54 5.40
C THR A 62 11.18 0.47 4.64
N PHE A 63 10.78 1.59 4.07
CA PHE A 63 9.82 1.60 2.97
C PHE A 63 10.48 2.24 1.75
N LEU A 64 10.78 1.41 0.75
CA LEU A 64 11.35 1.84 -0.52
C LEU A 64 10.22 2.01 -1.54
N SER A 65 10.08 3.23 -2.05
CA SER A 65 9.13 3.52 -3.11
C SER A 65 9.85 3.72 -4.44
N LEU A 66 9.41 2.97 -5.45
CA LEU A 66 9.90 3.05 -6.83
C LEU A 66 8.82 3.64 -7.72
N SER A 67 9.09 4.79 -8.33
CA SER A 67 8.20 5.44 -9.31
C SER A 67 6.75 5.65 -8.81
N GLY A 68 6.58 6.00 -7.54
CA GLY A 68 5.27 6.15 -6.91
C GLY A 68 4.61 7.51 -7.18
N PRO A 69 3.29 7.57 -7.50
CA PRO A 69 2.57 8.83 -7.72
C PRO A 69 2.16 9.51 -6.39
N HIS A 70 3.13 9.83 -5.52
CA HIS A 70 2.87 10.33 -4.15
C HIS A 70 2.14 11.66 -4.07
N LEU A 71 2.27 12.48 -5.11
CA LEU A 71 1.62 13.79 -5.23
C LEU A 71 0.47 13.78 -6.25
N GLY A 72 -0.01 12.59 -6.62
CA GLY A 72 -0.88 12.40 -7.78
C GLY A 72 -0.10 12.39 -9.10
N THR A 73 -0.73 11.93 -10.17
CA THR A 73 -0.17 12.00 -11.51
C THR A 73 -0.49 13.37 -12.12
N LEU A 74 0.50 14.26 -12.23
CA LEU A 74 0.37 15.54 -12.96
C LEU A 74 -0.07 15.33 -14.41
N TYR A 75 0.19 14.14 -14.98
CA TYR A 75 -0.27 13.70 -16.29
C TYR A 75 -1.65 13.04 -16.23
N ASN A 76 -2.68 13.79 -15.81
CA ASN A 76 -4.04 13.47 -16.22
C ASN A 76 -4.33 14.12 -17.59
N THR A 77 -3.57 13.73 -18.62
CA THR A 77 -3.96 13.91 -20.03
C THR A 77 -4.35 12.56 -20.57
N SER A 78 -5.48 12.04 -20.10
CA SER A 78 -6.27 11.12 -20.91
C SER A 78 -6.80 11.93 -22.09
N GLY A 79 -6.06 11.94 -23.19
CA GLY A 79 -6.52 12.41 -24.49
C GLY A 79 -7.54 11.44 -25.08
N LEU A 80 -8.71 11.34 -24.46
CA LEU A 80 -9.89 10.72 -25.07
C LEU A 80 -11.08 11.65 -24.87
N VAL A 81 -11.29 12.48 -25.90
CA VAL A 81 -12.53 13.16 -26.33
C VAL A 81 -13.33 13.95 -25.28
N ASN A 82 -13.26 15.28 -25.39
CA ASN A 82 -14.46 16.11 -25.30
C ASN A 82 -14.37 17.21 -26.37
N ALA A 83 -15.06 16.98 -27.49
CA ALA A 83 -15.54 17.99 -28.42
C ALA A 83 -17.05 17.77 -28.52
#